data_AF-A0A4V5LRC2-F1
#
_entry.id   AF-A0A4V5LRC2-F1
#
_cell.length_a   1.000
_cell.length_b   1.000
_cell.length_c   1.000
_cell.angle_alpha   90.00
_cell.angle_beta   90.00
_cell.angle_gamma   90.00
#
_symmetry.space_group_name_H-M   'P 1'
#
loop_
_entity.id
_entity.type
_entity.pdbx_description
1 polymer ?
#
loop_
_entity_poly.entity_id
_entity_poly.type
_entity_poly.pdbx_seq_one_letter_code
_entity_poly.pdbx_strand_id
1 'polypeptide(L)'
;MNLINNVKSYFGKKLEKKETGKAPEGICPNCWGSQEWDGEFYKKISSKNVSPNTDAYSHFINEVVRSLDKITLKADTYLCETCNMKFKP
;
A
#
# COMPACT_ATOMS: atom_id res chain seq x y z
N MET A 1 14.06 0.55 4.21
CA MET A 1 13.20 1.64 3.71
C MET A 1 11.99 1.77 4.62
N ASN A 2 11.44 2.98 4.78
CA ASN A 2 10.28 3.23 5.64
C ASN A 2 8.98 2.82 4.93
N LEU A 3 7.98 2.31 5.66
CA LEU A 3 6.71 1.80 5.12
C LEU A 3 6.01 2.81 4.21
N ILE A 4 6.04 4.08 4.61
CA ILE A 4 5.51 5.23 3.86
C ILE A 4 6.13 5.32 2.47
N ASN A 5 7.44 5.14 2.35
CA ASN A 5 8.13 5.24 1.07
C ASN A 5 7.76 4.08 0.14
N ASN A 6 7.57 2.88 0.69
CA ASN A 6 7.16 1.71 -0.09
C ASN A 6 5.77 1.92 -0.68
N VAL A 7 4.81 2.41 0.12
CA VAL A 7 3.45 2.76 -0.32
C VAL A 7 3.46 3.87 -1.36
N LYS A 8 4.21 4.96 -1.12
CA LYS A 8 4.33 6.07 -2.09
C LYS A 8 4.93 5.61 -3.42
N SER A 9 5.98 4.79 -3.38
CA SER A 9 6.62 4.22 -4.57
C SER A 9 5.66 3.36 -5.37
N TYR A 10 4.89 2.50 -4.68
CA TYR A 10 3.90 1.63 -5.30
C TYR A 10 2.78 2.42 -6.00
N PHE A 11 2.16 3.38 -5.33
CA PHE A 11 1.13 4.20 -5.96
C PHE A 11 1.69 5.16 -7.02
N GLY A 12 2.91 5.67 -6.84
CA GLY A 12 3.60 6.45 -7.86
C GLY A 12 3.78 5.66 -9.16
N LYS A 13 4.24 4.41 -9.07
CA LYS A 13 4.32 3.52 -10.23
C LYS A 13 2.96 3.29 -10.89
N LYS A 14 1.87 3.15 -10.11
CA LYS A 14 0.50 3.02 -10.68
C LYS A 14 0.06 4.27 -11.43
N LEU A 15 0.38 5.47 -10.93
CA LEU A 15 0.11 6.74 -11.64
C LEU A 15 0.86 6.80 -12.96
N GLU A 16 2.12 6.37 -12.96
CA GLU A 16 2.97 6.28 -14.15
C GLU A 16 2.60 5.10 -15.07
N LYS A 17 1.55 4.33 -14.74
CA LYS A 17 1.14 3.10 -15.45
C LYS A 17 2.26 2.06 -15.59
N LYS A 18 3.20 2.05 -14.64
CA LYS A 18 4.26 1.05 -14.55
C LYS A 18 3.73 -0.22 -13.88
N GLU A 19 4.36 -1.35 -14.19
CA GLU A 19 4.08 -2.60 -13.50
C GLU A 19 4.38 -2.45 -12.00
N THR A 20 3.45 -2.96 -11.20
CA THR A 20 3.53 -3.02 -9.75
C THR A 20 3.20 -4.44 -9.30
N GLY A 21 3.75 -4.85 -8.16
CA GLY A 21 3.39 -6.14 -7.56
C GLY A 21 1.95 -6.17 -7.05
N LYS A 22 1.59 -7.23 -6.33
CA LYS A 22 0.27 -7.36 -5.69
C LYS A 22 0.06 -6.44 -4.48
N ALA A 23 1.16 -5.90 -3.93
CA ALA A 23 1.18 -4.96 -2.82
C ALA A 23 2.52 -4.21 -2.81
N PRO A 24 2.64 -3.13 -2.02
CA PRO A 24 3.92 -2.48 -1.81
C PRO A 24 4.88 -3.38 -1.02
N GLU A 25 6.18 -3.12 -1.18
CA GLU A 25 7.24 -3.91 -0.55
C GLU A 25 7.10 -3.94 0.99
N GLY A 26 7.26 -5.12 1.60
CA GLY A 26 7.15 -5.32 3.04
C GLY A 26 5.70 -5.43 3.58
N ILE A 27 4.70 -5.38 2.71
CA ILE A 27 3.28 -5.49 3.09
C ILE A 27 2.69 -6.81 2.60
N CYS A 28 1.82 -7.40 3.42
CA CYS A 28 1.10 -8.61 3.06
C CYS A 28 0.16 -8.37 1.86
N PRO A 29 0.35 -9.07 0.72
CA PRO A 29 -0.49 -8.86 -0.46
C PRO A 29 -1.92 -9.37 -0.30
N ASN A 30 -2.14 -10.36 0.58
CA ASN A 30 -3.50 -10.82 0.88
C ASN A 30 -4.29 -9.76 1.65
N CYS A 31 -3.73 -9.23 2.74
CA CYS A 31 -4.39 -8.15 3.50
C CYS A 31 -4.52 -6.85 2.69
N TRP A 32 -3.53 -6.53 1.85
CA TRP A 32 -3.62 -5.40 0.94
C TRP A 32 -4.81 -5.53 -0.02
N GLY A 33 -4.94 -6.71 -0.65
CA GLY A 33 -6.06 -7.02 -1.54
C GLY A 33 -7.40 -7.02 -0.82
N SER A 34 -7.48 -7.62 0.38
CA SER A 34 -8.72 -7.65 1.18
C SER A 34 -9.19 -6.26 1.64
N GLN A 35 -8.27 -5.30 1.78
CA GLN A 35 -8.61 -3.91 2.14
C GLN A 35 -8.93 -3.04 0.90
N GLU A 36 -8.84 -3.59 -0.31
CA GLU A 36 -9.17 -2.92 -1.57
C GLU A 36 -8.46 -1.55 -1.76
N TRP A 37 -7.25 -1.39 -1.21
CA TRP A 37 -6.51 -0.12 -1.25
C TRP A 37 -6.22 0.40 -2.65
N ASP A 38 -6.00 -0.51 -3.61
CA ASP A 38 -5.86 -0.15 -5.01
C ASP A 38 -7.14 0.53 -5.53
N GLY A 39 -8.32 -0.02 -5.21
CA GLY A 39 -9.60 0.55 -5.60
C GLY A 39 -9.87 1.90 -4.96
N GLU A 40 -9.62 2.03 -3.65
CA GLU A 40 -9.72 3.31 -2.93
C GLU A 40 -8.77 4.36 -3.51
N PHE A 41 -7.55 3.96 -3.85
CA PHE A 41 -6.59 4.82 -4.51
C PHE A 41 -7.13 5.34 -5.85
N TYR A 42 -7.63 4.46 -6.73
CA TYR A 42 -8.23 4.85 -8.02
C TYR A 42 -9.42 5.80 -7.86
N LYS A 43 -10.30 5.56 -6.88
CA LYS A 43 -11.40 6.48 -6.55
C LYS A 43 -10.88 7.87 -6.15
N LYS A 44 -9.83 7.90 -5.32
CA LYS A 44 -9.22 9.14 -4.82
C LYS A 44 -8.61 9.95 -5.96
N ILE A 45 -7.79 9.34 -6.82
CA ILE A 45 -7.13 10.02 -7.94
C ILE A 45 -8.07 10.36 -9.10
N SER A 46 -9.17 9.62 -9.26
CA SER A 46 -10.21 9.95 -10.23
C SER A 46 -10.98 11.21 -9.81
N SER A 47 -10.96 11.56 -8.52
CA SER A 47 -11.38 12.88 -8.07
C SER A 47 -10.31 13.88 -8.50
N LYS A 48 -10.67 14.81 -9.40
CA LYS A 48 -9.76 15.76 -10.10
C LYS A 48 -8.86 16.65 -9.21
N ASN A 49 -8.93 16.52 -7.89
CA ASN A 49 -8.20 17.30 -6.90
C ASN A 49 -7.08 16.54 -6.18
N VAL A 50 -6.78 15.29 -6.58
CA VAL A 50 -5.82 14.44 -5.88
C VAL A 50 -4.65 14.10 -6.80
N SER A 51 -3.52 14.73 -6.52
CA SER A 51 -2.24 14.51 -7.19
C SER A 51 -1.19 14.16 -6.13
N PRO A 52 -0.08 13.48 -6.47
CA PRO A 52 0.95 13.11 -5.49
C PRO A 52 1.54 14.29 -4.68
N ASN A 53 1.35 15.53 -5.14
CA ASN A 53 1.77 16.75 -4.44
C ASN A 53 0.66 17.42 -3.61
N THR A 54 -0.55 16.86 -3.54
CA THR A 54 -1.64 17.46 -2.76
C THR A 54 -1.68 16.91 -1.34
N ASP A 55 -2.22 17.72 -0.42
CA ASP A 55 -2.42 17.32 0.97
C ASP A 55 -3.34 16.10 1.08
N ALA A 56 -4.37 16.03 0.22
CA ALA A 56 -5.26 14.88 0.13
C ALA A 56 -4.55 13.56 -0.19
N TYR A 57 -3.51 13.59 -1.03
CA TYR A 57 -2.68 12.40 -1.30
C TYR A 57 -1.85 12.04 -0.08
N SER A 58 -1.19 13.02 0.54
CA SER A 58 -0.40 12.78 1.75
C SER A 58 -1.23 12.22 2.91
N HIS A 59 -2.45 12.74 3.10
CA HIS A 59 -3.41 12.23 4.08
C HIS A 59 -3.80 10.79 3.76
N PHE A 60 -4.15 10.49 2.50
CA PHE A 60 -4.49 9.13 2.07
C PHE A 60 -3.36 8.14 2.34
N ILE A 61 -2.12 8.49 1.97
CA ILE A 61 -0.95 7.63 2.23
C ILE A 61 -0.78 7.38 3.74
N ASN A 62 -0.96 8.40 4.57
CA ASN A 62 -0.88 8.24 6.02
C ASN A 62 -1.98 7.33 6.56
N GLU A 63 -3.21 7.41 6.03
CA GLU A 63 -4.31 6.51 6.42
C GLU A 63 -4.03 5.05 6.06
N VAL A 64 -3.51 4.82 4.84
CA VAL A 64 -3.05 3.51 4.41
C VAL A 64 -2.00 3.01 5.40
N VAL A 65 -0.92 3.77 5.60
CA VAL A 65 0.21 3.38 6.48
C VAL A 65 -0.23 3.10 7.91
N ARG A 66 -1.16 3.86 8.47
CA ARG A 66 -1.74 3.58 9.79
C ARG A 66 -2.48 2.25 9.85
N SER A 67 -3.19 1.90 8.77
CA SER A 67 -3.84 0.58 8.65
C SER A 67 -2.82 -0.54 8.45
N LEU A 68 -1.65 -0.23 7.89
CA LEU A 68 -0.59 -1.19 7.61
C LEU A 68 0.19 -1.64 8.85
N ASP A 69 0.24 -0.84 9.90
CA ASP A 69 0.96 -1.14 11.16
C ASP A 69 0.61 -2.54 11.72
N LYS A 70 -0.64 -2.99 11.49
CA LYS A 70 -1.13 -4.31 11.89
C LYS A 70 -0.82 -5.45 10.91
N ILE A 71 -0.57 -5.15 9.63
CA ILE A 71 -0.42 -6.13 8.53
C ILE A 71 1.00 -6.21 7.96
N THR A 72 1.96 -5.51 8.58
CA THR A 72 3.38 -5.56 8.23
C THR A 72 3.94 -6.97 8.33
N LEU A 73 4.71 -7.40 7.32
CA LEU A 73 5.36 -8.71 7.34
C LEU A 73 6.60 -8.65 8.24
N LYS A 74 6.73 -9.60 9.19
CA LYS A 74 7.98 -9.76 9.93
C LYS A 74 9.07 -10.27 8.99
N ALA A 75 10.19 -9.55 8.92
CA ALA A 75 11.30 -9.82 8.00
C ALA A 75 11.88 -11.24 8.13
N ASP A 76 11.83 -11.83 9.32
CA ASP A 76 12.34 -13.19 9.59
C ASP A 76 11.47 -14.32 9.05
N THR A 77 10.14 -14.15 9.01
CA THR A 77 9.22 -15.27 8.73
C THR A 77 8.27 -15.02 7.56
N TYR A 78 8.23 -13.80 7.03
CA TYR A 78 7.24 -13.36 6.03
C TYR A 78 5.81 -13.77 6.42
N LEU A 79 5.56 -13.84 7.73
CA LEU A 79 4.27 -14.16 8.31
C LEU A 79 3.50 -12.86 8.49
N CYS A 80 2.29 -12.81 7.96
CA CYS A 80 1.36 -11.75 8.28
C CYS A 80 0.61 -12.10 9.57
N GLU A 81 0.78 -11.33 10.63
CA GLU A 81 0.10 -11.58 11.92
C GLU A 81 -1.42 -11.30 11.86
N THR A 82 -1.87 -10.54 10.86
CA THR A 82 -3.30 -10.26 10.66
C THR A 82 -4.06 -11.41 10.01
N CYS A 83 -3.52 -12.02 8.95
CA CYS A 83 -4.20 -13.12 8.25
C CYS A 83 -3.58 -14.51 8.51
N ASN A 84 -2.52 -14.58 9.33
CA ASN A 84 -1.75 -15.79 9.65
C ASN A 84 -1.22 -16.55 8.42
N MET A 85 -1.12 -15.90 7.26
CA MET A 85 -0.53 -16.49 6.07
C MET A 85 0.99 -16.29 6.06
N LYS A 86 1.70 -17.37 5.71
CA LYS A 86 3.12 -17.35 5.37
C LYS A 86 3.28 -17.04 3.89
N PHE A 87 4.00 -15.98 3.56
CA PHE A 87 4.42 -15.71 2.20
C PHE A 87 5.81 -16.31 1.96
N LYS A 88 5.99 -16.98 0.82
CA LYS A 88 7.34 -17.29 0.34
C LYS A 88 7.80 -16.12 -0.54
N PRO A 89 9.02 -15.59 -0.32
CA PRO A 89 9.61 -14.59 -1.20
C PRO A 89 9.79 -15.12 -2.62
#